data_AF-A0A7D5RD06-F1
#
_entry.id   AF-A0A7D5RD06-F1
#
_cell.length_a   1.000
_cell.length_b   1.000
_cell.length_c   1.000
_cell.angle_alpha   90.00
_cell.angle_beta   90.00
_cell.angle_gamma   90.00
#
_symmetry.space_group_name_H-M   'P 1'
#
loop_
_entity.id
_entity.type
_entity.pdbx_description
1 polymer ?
#
loop_
_entity_poly.entity_id
_entity_poly.type
_entity_poly.pdbx_seq_one_letter_code
_entity_poly.pdbx_strand_id
1 'polypeptide(L)'
;MTQSNLINEILDAITITSPTTYLYDGIEYSNNADDSGSYFDLTDMIYHIFHCRNLLVHNSEEYTSNEELLETFSQHNTGIGTWDIGWTITGTYDGQLLVEKDGLVIWATPEEFMNLNDTQEIGCEGLLFIQKEYRLLNSGFYMALSDATFSYQSPHVKIYWNIQIDAAALLLYEITYRLNEKEIPFRFKILNNKNSYPRSDAAVLYVDIENIPHIQKSLCEIYNEVKEFLNPSTSLFAKRLAPGIGLAEDVIDDEGFGYRTSRIIAESMIECYRKQISIKREIRMEIDKVFKKRGLSLTCPYLNQDSINNYEQLSGFT
;
A
#
# COMPACT_ATOMS: atom_id res chain seq x y z
N MET A 1 -1.01 -22.08 6.28
CA MET A 1 -0.68 -21.67 7.67
C MET A 1 -1.85 -20.89 8.22
N THR A 2 -2.32 -21.20 9.42
CA THR A 2 -3.33 -20.40 10.12
C THR A 2 -2.69 -19.10 10.64
N GLN A 3 -3.39 -17.96 10.54
CA GLN A 3 -2.90 -16.63 10.96
C GLN A 3 -2.47 -16.56 12.44
N SER A 4 -2.84 -17.57 13.24
CA SER A 4 -2.41 -17.74 14.64
C SER A 4 -0.88 -17.74 14.84
N ASN A 5 -0.08 -18.07 13.81
CA ASN A 5 1.38 -18.15 13.91
C ASN A 5 2.16 -16.89 13.47
N LEU A 6 1.48 -15.80 13.13
CA LEU A 6 2.10 -14.55 12.65
C LEU A 6 3.29 -14.08 13.49
N ILE A 7 3.04 -13.77 14.76
CA ILE A 7 4.08 -13.28 15.68
C ILE A 7 5.16 -14.32 15.94
N ASN A 8 4.84 -15.61 15.84
CA ASN A 8 5.85 -16.64 16.08
C ASN A 8 6.95 -16.58 15.02
N GLU A 9 6.60 -16.34 13.76
CA GLU A 9 7.58 -16.20 12.67
C GLU A 9 8.55 -15.04 12.92
N ILE A 10 8.06 -13.90 13.40
CA ILE A 10 8.91 -12.73 13.74
C ILE A 10 9.79 -13.03 14.95
N LEU A 11 9.21 -13.57 16.02
CA LEU A 11 9.93 -13.88 17.26
C LEU A 11 10.95 -15.02 17.12
N ASP A 12 10.78 -15.90 16.12
CA ASP A 12 11.76 -16.95 15.81
C ASP A 12 12.93 -16.40 14.97
N ALA A 13 12.68 -15.36 14.18
CA ALA A 13 13.68 -14.78 13.27
C ALA A 13 14.49 -13.65 13.91
N ILE A 14 13.92 -12.92 14.87
CA ILE A 14 14.53 -11.71 15.47
C ILE A 14 14.72 -11.89 16.97
N THR A 15 15.94 -11.60 17.44
CA THR A 15 16.28 -11.57 18.87
C THR A 15 16.77 -10.18 19.26
N ILE A 16 16.14 -9.55 20.25
CA ILE A 16 16.60 -8.26 20.78
C ILE A 16 17.80 -8.51 21.72
N THR A 17 18.94 -7.87 21.45
CA THR A 17 20.18 -7.99 22.25
C THR A 17 20.44 -6.77 23.12
N SER A 18 19.88 -5.61 22.77
CA SER A 18 19.84 -4.41 23.62
C SER A 18 18.67 -3.50 23.23
N PRO A 19 18.40 -2.39 23.94
CA PRO A 19 17.40 -1.42 23.51
C PRO A 19 17.67 -0.79 22.13
N THR A 20 18.90 -0.90 21.62
CA THR A 20 19.34 -0.31 20.34
C THR A 20 19.84 -1.34 19.35
N THR A 21 19.94 -2.63 19.71
CA THR A 21 20.51 -3.67 18.85
C THR A 21 19.68 -4.95 18.85
N TYR A 22 19.70 -5.66 17.72
CA TYR A 22 19.01 -6.93 17.54
C TYR A 22 19.75 -7.83 16.55
N LEU A 23 19.48 -9.13 16.63
CA LEU A 23 19.97 -10.14 15.70
C LEU A 23 18.86 -10.53 14.73
N TYR A 24 19.21 -10.60 13.45
CA TYR A 24 18.42 -11.24 12.40
C TYR A 24 19.35 -12.11 11.55
N ASP A 25 18.98 -13.38 11.36
CA ASP A 25 19.79 -14.38 10.64
C ASP A 25 21.26 -14.46 11.09
N GLY A 26 21.48 -14.31 12.40
CA GLY A 26 22.81 -14.34 13.02
C GLY A 26 23.66 -13.08 12.81
N ILE A 27 23.14 -12.05 12.13
CA ILE A 27 23.78 -10.76 11.93
C ILE A 27 23.20 -9.75 12.92
N GLU A 28 24.08 -8.98 13.57
CA GLU A 28 23.68 -7.91 14.50
C GLU A 28 23.46 -6.61 13.74
N TYR A 29 22.32 -5.97 14.02
CA TYR A 29 21.93 -4.68 13.49
C TYR A 29 21.70 -3.68 14.62
N SER A 30 21.94 -2.40 14.34
CA SER A 30 21.59 -1.29 15.24
C SER A 30 20.41 -0.47 14.71
N ASN A 31 19.57 -0.02 15.65
CA ASN A 31 18.51 0.96 15.44
C ASN A 31 19.04 2.40 15.39
N ASN A 32 20.34 2.63 15.65
CA ASN A 32 20.98 3.94 15.60
C ASN A 32 22.06 3.96 14.53
N ALA A 33 22.03 4.96 13.64
CA ALA A 33 23.00 5.08 12.55
C ALA A 33 24.43 5.38 13.02
N ASP A 34 24.59 5.84 14.26
CA ASP A 34 25.88 6.23 14.85
C ASP A 34 26.64 5.06 15.50
N ASP A 35 26.05 3.87 15.61
CA ASP A 35 26.73 2.68 16.13
C ASP A 35 27.58 1.99 15.05
N SER A 36 28.72 1.40 15.44
CA SER A 36 29.71 0.78 14.54
C SER A 36 29.26 -0.53 13.86
N GLY A 37 27.96 -0.87 13.93
CA GLY A 37 27.36 -2.08 13.33
C GLY A 37 26.60 -1.78 12.04
N SER A 38 25.94 -2.79 11.47
CA SER A 38 25.02 -2.58 10.34
C SER A 38 23.78 -1.82 10.83
N TYR A 39 23.57 -0.60 10.34
CA TYR A 39 22.37 0.18 10.66
C TYR A 39 21.17 -0.29 9.84
N PHE A 40 20.11 -0.71 10.53
CA PHE A 40 18.80 -0.93 9.93
C PHE A 40 17.75 -0.88 11.04
N ASP A 41 16.81 0.06 10.96
CA ASP A 41 15.77 0.19 12.00
C ASP A 41 14.94 -1.10 12.11
N LEU A 42 14.63 -1.54 13.33
CA LEU A 42 13.88 -2.77 13.56
C LEU A 42 12.47 -2.71 12.95
N THR A 43 11.83 -1.55 12.90
CA THR A 43 10.55 -1.35 12.20
C THR A 43 10.70 -1.63 10.72
N ASP A 44 11.71 -1.02 10.10
CA ASP A 44 12.04 -1.25 8.69
C ASP A 44 12.36 -2.73 8.44
N MET A 45 13.12 -3.38 9.34
CA MET A 45 13.45 -4.81 9.25
C MET A 45 12.19 -5.66 9.20
N ILE A 46 11.29 -5.43 10.16
CA ILE A 46 10.04 -6.17 10.24
C ILE A 46 9.17 -5.89 9.00
N TYR A 47 9.11 -4.64 8.56
CA TYR A 47 8.36 -4.22 7.38
C TYR A 47 8.89 -4.89 6.11
N HIS A 48 10.19 -4.82 5.82
CA HIS A 48 10.76 -5.37 4.60
C HIS A 48 10.64 -6.90 4.54
N ILE A 49 10.99 -7.60 5.62
CA ILE A 49 11.01 -9.07 5.62
C ILE A 49 9.61 -9.67 5.70
N PHE A 50 8.76 -9.16 6.59
CA PHE A 50 7.47 -9.82 6.89
C PHE A 50 6.29 -9.17 6.18
N HIS A 51 6.28 -7.84 5.98
CA HIS A 51 5.22 -7.19 5.20
C HIS A 51 5.50 -7.22 3.70
N CYS A 52 6.70 -6.79 3.26
CA CYS A 52 7.05 -6.73 1.84
C CYS A 52 7.50 -8.08 1.28
N ARG A 53 7.81 -9.07 2.14
CA ARG A 53 8.41 -10.36 1.75
C ARG A 53 9.63 -10.18 0.86
N ASN A 54 10.39 -9.13 1.13
CA ASN A 54 11.60 -8.75 0.42
C ASN A 54 12.78 -9.01 1.33
N LEU A 55 13.50 -10.10 1.06
CA LEU A 55 14.77 -10.37 1.71
C LEU A 55 15.71 -9.27 1.21
N LEU A 56 16.10 -8.37 2.10
CA LEU A 56 16.95 -7.22 1.80
C LEU A 56 18.12 -7.65 0.90
N VAL A 57 17.97 -7.48 -0.41
CA VAL A 57 19.09 -7.63 -1.33
C VAL A 57 19.74 -6.26 -1.37
N HIS A 58 20.93 -6.16 -0.78
CA HIS A 58 21.89 -5.11 -1.08
C HIS A 58 22.22 -5.18 -2.58
N ASN A 59 21.35 -4.62 -3.42
CA ASN A 59 21.64 -4.46 -4.83
C ASN A 59 21.87 -2.98 -5.09
N SER A 60 23.13 -2.70 -5.40
CA SER A 60 23.64 -1.46 -5.97
C SER A 60 22.68 -0.87 -6.98
N GLU A 61 22.55 0.45 -6.93
CA GLU A 61 21.81 1.29 -7.87
C GLU A 61 22.32 1.13 -9.31
N GLU A 62 21.94 0.06 -9.99
CA GLU A 62 21.90 0.09 -11.45
C GLU A 62 20.64 0.85 -11.87
N TYR A 63 20.86 2.12 -12.22
CA TYR A 63 19.85 2.99 -12.83
C TYR A 63 19.53 2.49 -14.25
N THR A 64 18.78 1.40 -14.37
CA THR A 64 17.98 1.20 -15.57
C THR A 64 16.99 2.35 -15.66
N SER A 65 16.87 3.01 -16.82
CA SER A 65 15.95 4.14 -16.97
C SER A 65 14.52 3.71 -16.65
N ASN A 66 13.96 4.26 -15.57
CA ASN A 66 12.56 4.05 -15.19
C ASN A 66 11.59 4.55 -16.27
N GLU A 67 12.03 5.38 -17.21
CA GLU A 67 11.16 6.00 -18.23
C GLU A 67 10.51 4.97 -19.16
N GLU A 68 11.24 3.95 -19.61
CA GLU A 68 10.67 2.90 -20.48
C GLU A 68 9.57 2.11 -19.74
N LEU A 69 9.80 1.82 -18.46
CA LEU A 69 8.82 1.12 -17.64
C LEU A 69 7.59 1.98 -17.37
N LEU A 70 7.79 3.26 -17.04
CA LEU A 70 6.70 4.23 -16.84
C LEU A 70 5.87 4.42 -18.11
N GLU A 71 6.52 4.47 -19.27
CA GLU A 71 5.83 4.58 -20.55
C GLU A 71 5.06 3.31 -20.88
N THR A 72 5.65 2.13 -20.63
CA THR A 72 4.96 0.84 -20.76
C THR A 72 3.70 0.80 -19.87
N PHE A 73 3.80 1.24 -18.62
CA PHE A 73 2.65 1.34 -17.72
C PHE A 73 1.61 2.32 -18.24
N SER A 74 2.03 3.50 -18.71
CA SER A 74 1.08 4.47 -19.26
C SER A 74 0.34 3.91 -20.48
N GLN A 75 1.01 3.19 -21.38
CA GLN A 75 0.37 2.60 -22.56
C GLN A 75 -0.64 1.48 -22.21
N HIS A 76 -0.44 0.80 -21.09
CA HIS A 76 -1.34 -0.27 -20.60
C HIS A 76 -2.44 0.26 -19.67
N ASN A 77 -2.29 1.45 -19.11
CA ASN A 77 -3.33 2.09 -18.32
C ASN A 77 -4.46 2.60 -19.23
N THR A 78 -5.62 1.94 -19.15
CA THR A 78 -6.78 2.22 -19.99
C THR A 78 -7.65 3.37 -19.51
N GLY A 79 -7.29 4.03 -18.41
CA GLY A 79 -8.04 5.17 -17.90
C GLY A 79 -8.08 6.33 -18.90
N ILE A 80 -9.09 7.17 -18.75
CA ILE A 80 -9.23 8.43 -19.49
C ILE A 80 -9.12 9.64 -18.58
N GLY A 81 -9.19 9.44 -17.26
CA GLY A 81 -9.21 10.50 -16.26
C GLY A 81 -10.61 10.78 -15.73
N THR A 82 -10.69 11.64 -14.73
CA THR A 82 -11.94 11.92 -14.01
C THR A 82 -12.02 13.38 -13.60
N TRP A 83 -13.24 13.86 -13.40
CA TRP A 83 -13.47 15.16 -12.77
C TRP A 83 -13.48 14.98 -11.25
N ASP A 84 -12.44 15.47 -10.60
CA ASP A 84 -12.29 15.40 -9.14
C ASP A 84 -12.91 16.63 -8.49
N ILE A 85 -13.79 16.44 -7.50
CA ILE A 85 -14.56 17.52 -6.89
C ILE A 85 -13.81 18.17 -5.72
N GLY A 86 -14.21 19.39 -5.35
CA GLY A 86 -13.77 20.04 -4.11
C GLY A 86 -12.48 20.83 -4.26
N TRP A 87 -12.20 21.31 -5.47
CA TRP A 87 -11.08 22.22 -5.75
C TRP A 87 -11.55 23.66 -5.69
N THR A 88 -10.74 24.53 -5.10
CA THR A 88 -11.05 25.97 -4.99
C THR A 88 -10.02 26.78 -5.75
N ILE A 89 -10.46 27.73 -6.58
CA ILE A 89 -9.55 28.67 -7.25
C ILE A 89 -8.94 29.61 -6.19
N THR A 90 -7.62 29.58 -6.03
CA THR A 90 -6.89 30.43 -5.08
C THR A 90 -6.16 31.58 -5.78
N GLY A 91 -5.98 31.50 -7.09
CA GLY A 91 -5.35 32.55 -7.86
C GLY A 91 -5.45 32.33 -9.36
N THR A 92 -5.02 33.34 -10.11
CA THR A 92 -4.85 33.25 -11.56
C THR A 92 -3.52 33.89 -11.92
N TYR A 93 -2.78 33.26 -12.84
CA TYR A 93 -1.51 33.78 -13.30
C TYR A 93 -1.24 33.30 -14.73
N ASP A 94 -0.93 34.24 -15.61
CA ASP A 94 -0.67 34.01 -17.04
C ASP A 94 -1.76 33.17 -17.76
N GLY A 95 -3.03 33.42 -17.43
CA GLY A 95 -4.17 32.71 -18.01
C GLY A 95 -4.42 31.31 -17.45
N GLN A 96 -3.58 30.82 -16.53
CA GLN A 96 -3.81 29.60 -15.77
C GLN A 96 -4.48 29.89 -14.43
N LEU A 97 -5.19 28.90 -13.92
CA LEU A 97 -5.74 28.90 -12.58
C LEU A 97 -4.75 28.24 -11.61
N LEU A 98 -4.63 28.81 -10.41
CA LEU A 98 -4.13 28.08 -9.26
C LEU A 98 -5.34 27.55 -8.51
N VAL A 99 -5.40 26.24 -8.34
CA VAL A 99 -6.47 25.55 -7.63
C VAL A 99 -5.91 24.77 -6.46
N GLU A 100 -6.63 24.77 -5.34
CA GLU A 100 -6.21 24.12 -4.09
C GLU A 100 -7.24 23.09 -3.65
N LYS A 101 -6.75 21.95 -3.15
CA LYS A 101 -7.52 20.96 -2.39
C LYS A 101 -6.62 20.32 -1.34
N ASP A 102 -7.05 20.29 -0.08
CA ASP A 102 -6.35 19.66 1.04
C ASP A 102 -4.86 20.08 1.16
N GLY A 103 -4.56 21.36 0.91
CA GLY A 103 -3.20 21.92 0.95
C GLY A 103 -2.33 21.65 -0.29
N LEU A 104 -2.84 20.90 -1.27
CA LEU A 104 -2.20 20.70 -2.57
C LEU A 104 -2.64 21.80 -3.54
N VAL A 105 -1.69 22.60 -4.03
CA VAL A 105 -1.92 23.64 -5.04
C VAL A 105 -1.42 23.18 -6.41
N ILE A 106 -2.28 23.23 -7.41
CA ILE A 106 -2.00 22.81 -8.79
C ILE A 106 -2.27 23.95 -9.77
N TRP A 107 -1.46 24.00 -10.82
CA TRP A 107 -1.71 24.83 -12.00
C TRP A 107 -2.66 24.09 -12.96
N ALA A 108 -3.78 24.71 -13.30
CA ALA A 108 -4.77 24.16 -14.20
C ALA A 108 -5.07 25.15 -15.34
N THR A 109 -5.27 24.62 -16.54
CA THR A 109 -5.87 25.40 -17.63
C THR A 109 -7.36 25.63 -17.35
N PRO A 110 -7.98 26.68 -17.92
CA PRO A 110 -9.42 26.89 -17.79
C PRO A 110 -10.25 25.70 -18.27
N GLU A 111 -9.77 24.93 -19.26
CA GLU A 111 -10.44 23.74 -19.79
C GLU A 111 -10.35 22.53 -18.85
N GLU A 112 -9.33 22.49 -17.99
CA GLU A 112 -9.16 21.46 -16.96
C GLU A 112 -9.98 21.77 -15.70
N PHE A 113 -10.67 22.92 -15.61
CA PHE A 113 -11.46 23.29 -14.44
C PHE A 113 -12.92 23.56 -14.78
N MET A 114 -13.82 22.84 -14.13
CA MET A 114 -15.26 23.02 -14.26
C MET A 114 -15.80 23.71 -13.00
N ASN A 115 -16.28 24.95 -13.15
CA ASN A 115 -16.87 25.68 -12.03
C ASN A 115 -18.23 25.05 -11.65
N LEU A 116 -18.52 24.95 -10.34
CA LEU A 116 -19.86 24.60 -9.87
C LEU A 116 -20.83 25.79 -9.92
N ASN A 117 -20.29 27.00 -9.88
CA ASN A 117 -21.02 28.25 -10.02
C ASN A 117 -20.66 28.87 -11.39
N ASP A 118 -21.56 29.65 -12.02
CA ASP A 118 -21.36 30.22 -13.37
C ASP A 118 -20.20 31.26 -13.47
N THR A 119 -19.34 31.36 -12.47
CA THR A 119 -18.21 32.30 -12.40
C THR A 119 -16.89 31.57 -12.12
N GLN A 120 -15.81 32.04 -12.74
CA GLN A 120 -14.45 31.54 -12.56
C GLN A 120 -13.62 32.58 -11.79
N GLU A 121 -14.02 32.85 -10.55
CA GLU A 121 -13.40 33.84 -9.66
C GLU A 121 -12.62 33.16 -8.53
N ILE A 122 -11.70 33.89 -7.90
CA ILE A 122 -10.99 33.40 -6.70
C ILE A 122 -12.03 33.10 -5.62
N GLY A 123 -11.92 31.92 -5.00
CA GLY A 123 -12.86 31.39 -4.03
C GLY A 123 -13.97 30.52 -4.65
N CYS A 124 -14.07 30.42 -5.97
CA CYS A 124 -15.00 29.50 -6.59
C CYS A 124 -14.56 28.05 -6.40
N GLU A 125 -15.51 27.23 -5.95
CA GLU A 125 -15.39 25.78 -5.90
C GLU A 125 -15.77 25.15 -7.25
N GLY A 126 -15.08 24.08 -7.61
CA GLY A 126 -15.25 23.40 -8.87
C GLY A 126 -14.68 21.99 -8.86
N LEU A 127 -14.61 21.43 -10.06
CA LEU A 127 -13.99 20.15 -10.35
C LEU A 127 -12.74 20.38 -11.17
N LEU A 128 -11.65 19.71 -10.80
CA LEU A 128 -10.42 19.67 -11.59
C LEU A 128 -10.38 18.35 -12.38
N PHE A 129 -10.07 18.43 -13.67
CA PHE A 129 -9.82 17.25 -14.47
C PHE A 129 -8.47 16.63 -14.08
N ILE A 130 -8.53 15.43 -13.50
CA ILE A 130 -7.36 14.66 -13.13
C ILE A 130 -7.14 13.61 -14.22
N GLN A 131 -5.94 13.61 -14.80
CA GLN A 131 -5.56 12.60 -15.79
C GLN A 131 -5.55 11.19 -15.20
N LYS A 132 -5.41 10.18 -16.05
CA LYS A 132 -5.46 8.75 -15.67
C LYS A 132 -4.34 8.25 -14.74
N GLU A 133 -3.32 9.07 -14.44
CA GLU A 133 -2.12 8.60 -13.73
C GLU A 133 -1.28 9.70 -13.07
N TYR A 134 -0.53 9.30 -12.05
CA TYR A 134 0.66 10.00 -11.57
C TYR A 134 1.89 9.12 -11.77
N ARG A 135 2.84 9.59 -12.59
CA ARG A 135 4.03 8.80 -12.94
C ARG A 135 5.12 8.82 -11.85
N LEU A 136 5.28 9.96 -11.16
CA LEU A 136 6.41 10.21 -10.25
C LEU A 136 6.00 10.89 -8.93
N LEU A 137 4.71 11.09 -8.66
CA LEU A 137 4.25 11.77 -7.44
C LEU A 137 4.65 11.01 -6.18
N ASN A 138 4.60 9.67 -6.22
CA ASN A 138 4.98 8.81 -5.11
C ASN A 138 6.32 8.17 -5.42
N SER A 139 7.35 8.49 -4.63
CA SER A 139 8.70 7.92 -4.81
C SER A 139 8.64 6.39 -4.87
N GLY A 140 9.25 5.80 -5.90
CA GLY A 140 9.26 4.35 -6.12
C GLY A 140 7.98 3.74 -6.73
N PHE A 141 6.94 4.54 -7.01
CA PHE A 141 5.67 4.03 -7.54
C PHE A 141 5.15 4.83 -8.75
N TYR A 142 4.53 4.11 -9.68
CA TYR A 142 3.57 4.63 -10.64
C TYR A 142 2.16 4.46 -10.07
N MET A 143 1.28 5.44 -10.25
CA MET A 143 -0.10 5.39 -9.79
C MET A 143 -1.06 5.52 -10.97
N ALA A 144 -1.94 4.54 -11.16
CA ALA A 144 -3.13 4.69 -11.99
C ALA A 144 -4.33 5.14 -11.16
N LEU A 145 -5.15 5.99 -11.77
CA LEU A 145 -6.32 6.62 -11.18
C LEU A 145 -7.55 6.10 -11.92
N SER A 146 -8.62 5.81 -11.17
CA SER A 146 -9.91 5.45 -11.76
C SER A 146 -10.54 6.60 -12.54
N ASP A 147 -11.39 6.26 -13.50
CA ASP A 147 -12.23 7.22 -14.23
C ASP A 147 -13.42 7.70 -13.39
N ALA A 148 -13.72 7.01 -12.29
CA ALA A 148 -14.66 7.45 -11.25
C ALA A 148 -13.95 8.22 -10.12
N THR A 149 -14.65 9.16 -9.49
CA THR A 149 -14.11 9.96 -8.38
C THR A 149 -13.83 9.09 -7.15
N PHE A 150 -12.59 9.11 -6.67
CA PHE A 150 -12.16 8.35 -5.50
C PHE A 150 -12.06 9.26 -4.28
N SER A 151 -12.67 8.87 -3.16
CA SER A 151 -12.63 9.62 -1.91
C SER A 151 -11.72 8.94 -0.89
N TYR A 152 -10.71 9.63 -0.39
CA TYR A 152 -9.89 9.17 0.75
C TYR A 152 -10.59 9.30 2.10
N GLN A 153 -11.81 9.84 2.15
CA GLN A 153 -12.55 10.07 3.40
C GLN A 153 -13.37 8.85 3.86
N SER A 154 -13.51 7.85 3.00
CA SER A 154 -14.17 6.58 3.32
C SER A 154 -13.14 5.54 3.83
N PRO A 155 -13.54 4.48 4.53
CA PRO A 155 -12.65 3.36 4.79
C PRO A 155 -12.34 2.58 3.50
N HIS A 156 -11.05 2.29 3.27
CA HIS A 156 -10.58 1.52 2.11
C HIS A 156 -10.03 0.17 2.51
N VAL A 157 -9.98 -0.71 1.52
CA VAL A 157 -9.14 -1.91 1.55
C VAL A 157 -7.97 -1.74 0.60
N LYS A 158 -6.82 -2.29 1.00
CA LYS A 158 -5.63 -2.48 0.19
C LYS A 158 -5.55 -3.94 -0.24
N ILE A 159 -5.59 -4.18 -1.54
CA ILE A 159 -5.37 -5.50 -2.13
C ILE A 159 -3.95 -5.52 -2.70
N TYR A 160 -3.09 -6.30 -2.07
CA TYR A 160 -1.67 -6.43 -2.38
C TYR A 160 -1.44 -7.56 -3.37
N TRP A 161 -0.65 -7.29 -4.41
CA TRP A 161 -0.28 -8.23 -5.46
C TRP A 161 1.23 -8.44 -5.46
N ASN A 162 1.66 -9.67 -5.20
CA ASN A 162 3.06 -10.09 -5.32
C ASN A 162 3.40 -10.45 -6.77
N ILE A 163 3.16 -9.49 -7.66
CA ILE A 163 3.33 -9.65 -9.11
C ILE A 163 4.80 -9.54 -9.51
N GLN A 164 5.23 -10.39 -10.44
CA GLN A 164 6.53 -10.25 -11.09
C GLN A 164 6.51 -9.09 -12.10
N ILE A 165 7.68 -8.50 -12.33
CA ILE A 165 7.81 -7.36 -13.25
C ILE A 165 7.29 -7.66 -14.66
N ASP A 166 7.48 -8.89 -15.15
CA ASP A 166 7.08 -9.31 -16.51
C ASP A 166 5.57 -9.24 -16.77
N ALA A 167 4.75 -9.29 -15.71
CA ALA A 167 3.30 -9.20 -15.80
C ALA A 167 2.71 -7.96 -15.10
N ALA A 168 3.57 -7.04 -14.65
CA ALA A 168 3.16 -5.81 -13.97
C ALA A 168 2.26 -4.93 -14.87
N ALA A 169 2.62 -4.80 -16.16
CA ALA A 169 1.84 -4.04 -17.13
C ALA A 169 0.50 -4.72 -17.48
N LEU A 170 0.47 -6.06 -17.55
CA LEU A 170 -0.77 -6.82 -17.74
C LEU A 170 -1.73 -6.64 -16.55
N LEU A 171 -1.22 -6.73 -15.31
CA LEU A 171 -2.03 -6.49 -14.12
C LEU A 171 -2.63 -5.07 -14.11
N LEU A 172 -1.82 -4.07 -14.47
CA LEU A 172 -2.27 -2.68 -14.59
C LEU A 172 -3.40 -2.54 -15.61
N TYR A 173 -3.25 -3.14 -16.80
CA TYR A 173 -4.28 -3.17 -17.82
C TYR A 173 -5.57 -3.81 -17.30
N GLU A 174 -5.49 -5.03 -16.75
CA GLU A 174 -6.65 -5.78 -16.28
C GLU A 174 -7.42 -5.07 -15.15
N ILE A 175 -6.71 -4.39 -14.24
CA ILE A 175 -7.32 -3.58 -13.19
C ILE A 175 -8.00 -2.35 -13.79
N THR A 176 -7.28 -1.56 -14.57
CA THR A 176 -7.80 -0.28 -15.09
C THR A 176 -8.98 -0.52 -16.04
N TYR A 177 -8.90 -1.53 -16.91
CA TYR A 177 -9.96 -1.90 -17.83
C TYR A 177 -11.23 -2.32 -17.09
N ARG A 178 -11.15 -3.36 -16.25
CA ARG A 178 -12.35 -3.97 -15.64
C ARG A 178 -13.02 -3.11 -14.59
N LEU A 179 -12.24 -2.31 -13.86
CA LEU A 179 -12.81 -1.46 -12.82
C LEU A 179 -13.36 -0.15 -13.39
N ASN A 180 -12.73 0.43 -14.41
CA ASN A 180 -13.31 1.61 -15.09
C ASN A 180 -14.56 1.23 -15.90
N GLU A 181 -14.62 0.07 -16.55
CA GLU A 181 -15.84 -0.42 -17.23
C GLU A 181 -17.04 -0.51 -16.27
N LYS A 182 -16.76 -0.77 -14.98
CA LYS A 182 -17.77 -0.87 -13.92
C LYS A 182 -17.96 0.42 -13.13
N GLU A 183 -17.31 1.51 -13.53
CA GLU A 183 -17.33 2.80 -12.83
C GLU A 183 -16.94 2.69 -11.34
N ILE A 184 -16.06 1.74 -10.99
CA ILE A 184 -15.63 1.56 -9.60
C ILE A 184 -14.50 2.55 -9.28
N PRO A 185 -14.64 3.40 -8.26
CA PRO A 185 -13.54 4.24 -7.81
C PRO A 185 -12.38 3.41 -7.26
N PHE A 186 -11.16 3.72 -7.70
CA PHE A 186 -9.95 3.08 -7.19
C PHE A 186 -8.70 3.97 -7.30
N ARG A 187 -7.67 3.56 -6.56
CA ARG A 187 -6.28 3.97 -6.78
C ARG A 187 -5.44 2.72 -6.91
N PHE A 188 -4.53 2.68 -7.88
CA PHE A 188 -3.69 1.52 -8.08
C PHE A 188 -2.24 1.94 -8.20
N LYS A 189 -1.43 1.59 -7.21
CA LYS A 189 0.01 1.83 -7.25
C LYS A 189 0.76 0.57 -7.64
N ILE A 190 1.84 0.75 -8.38
CA ILE A 190 2.73 -0.33 -8.80
C ILE A 190 4.18 0.19 -8.79
N LEU A 191 5.14 -0.64 -8.38
CA LEU A 191 6.54 -0.24 -8.31
C LEU A 191 7.03 0.23 -9.68
N ASN A 192 7.73 1.37 -9.72
CA ASN A 192 8.24 1.97 -10.96
C ASN A 192 9.72 1.68 -11.22
N ASN A 193 10.33 0.77 -10.45
CA ASN A 193 11.71 0.35 -10.60
C ASN A 193 11.79 -1.17 -10.64
N LYS A 194 12.39 -1.71 -11.72
CA LYS A 194 12.56 -3.16 -11.93
C LYS A 194 13.32 -3.82 -10.78
N ASN A 195 14.32 -3.14 -10.20
CA ASN A 195 15.14 -3.65 -9.10
C ASN A 195 14.40 -3.70 -7.75
N SER A 196 13.21 -3.12 -7.67
CA SER A 196 12.37 -3.20 -6.47
C SER A 196 11.51 -4.46 -6.41
N TYR A 197 11.51 -5.28 -7.46
CA TYR A 197 10.84 -6.57 -7.50
C TYR A 197 11.77 -7.72 -7.07
N PRO A 198 11.21 -8.82 -6.52
CA PRO A 198 9.82 -9.03 -6.15
C PRO A 198 9.51 -8.49 -4.75
N ARG A 199 8.25 -8.07 -4.55
CA ARG A 199 7.70 -7.63 -3.26
C ARG A 199 6.25 -8.05 -3.16
N SER A 200 5.78 -8.48 -1.99
CA SER A 200 4.36 -8.79 -1.81
C SER A 200 3.44 -7.58 -1.88
N ASP A 201 3.99 -6.36 -1.78
CA ASP A 201 3.32 -5.10 -2.03
C ASP A 201 3.78 -4.43 -3.34
N ALA A 202 4.28 -5.22 -4.31
CA ALA A 202 4.76 -4.72 -5.60
C ALA A 202 3.68 -3.95 -6.36
N ALA A 203 2.42 -4.36 -6.20
CA ALA A 203 1.25 -3.63 -6.65
C ALA A 203 0.20 -3.59 -5.53
N VAL A 204 -0.50 -2.47 -5.38
CA VAL A 204 -1.54 -2.29 -4.36
C VAL A 204 -2.74 -1.55 -4.95
N LEU A 205 -3.88 -2.22 -4.94
CA LEU A 205 -5.17 -1.68 -5.32
C LEU A 205 -5.91 -1.18 -4.08
N TYR A 206 -6.37 0.06 -4.13
CA TYR A 206 -7.17 0.72 -3.11
C TYR A 206 -8.59 0.84 -3.64
N VAL A 207 -9.55 0.34 -2.89
CA VAL A 207 -10.98 0.48 -3.19
C VAL A 207 -11.74 0.72 -1.90
N ASP A 208 -12.87 1.42 -1.97
CA ASP A 208 -13.76 1.55 -0.82
C ASP A 208 -14.20 0.16 -0.34
N ILE A 209 -14.29 -0.02 0.97
CA ILE A 209 -14.69 -1.31 1.57
C ILE A 209 -16.06 -1.77 1.06
N GLU A 210 -16.97 -0.83 0.79
CA GLU A 210 -18.31 -1.08 0.25
C GLU A 210 -18.28 -1.64 -1.19
N ASN A 211 -17.20 -1.38 -1.94
CA ASN A 211 -17.05 -1.85 -3.31
C ASN A 211 -16.49 -3.28 -3.41
N ILE A 212 -16.02 -3.88 -2.32
CA ILE A 212 -15.46 -5.24 -2.32
C ILE A 212 -16.41 -6.29 -2.92
N PRO A 213 -17.69 -6.38 -2.50
CA PRO A 213 -18.62 -7.34 -3.10
C PRO A 213 -18.83 -7.12 -4.60
N HIS A 214 -18.75 -5.87 -5.08
CA HIS A 214 -18.98 -5.50 -6.47
C HIS A 214 -17.78 -5.85 -7.37
N ILE A 215 -16.56 -5.87 -6.83
CA ILE A 215 -15.36 -6.20 -7.59
C ILE A 215 -14.92 -7.66 -7.47
N GLN A 216 -15.55 -8.46 -6.61
CA GLN A 216 -15.10 -9.84 -6.35
C GLN A 216 -14.97 -10.68 -7.62
N LYS A 217 -15.94 -10.59 -8.54
CA LYS A 217 -15.87 -11.28 -9.84
C LYS A 217 -14.68 -10.77 -10.67
N SER A 218 -14.48 -9.45 -10.74
CA SER A 218 -13.33 -8.86 -11.45
C SER A 218 -12.01 -9.35 -10.85
N LEU A 219 -11.89 -9.40 -9.51
CA LEU A 219 -10.68 -9.89 -8.85
C LEU A 219 -10.37 -11.36 -9.21
N CYS A 220 -11.39 -12.22 -9.29
CA CYS A 220 -11.19 -13.60 -9.74
C CYS A 220 -10.73 -13.69 -11.20
N GLU A 221 -11.31 -12.87 -12.08
CA GLU A 221 -10.92 -12.80 -13.49
C GLU A 221 -9.49 -12.30 -13.65
N ILE A 222 -9.14 -11.17 -13.00
CA ILE A 222 -7.79 -10.60 -12.99
C ILE A 222 -6.79 -11.63 -12.46
N TYR A 223 -7.10 -12.29 -11.33
CA TYR A 223 -6.25 -13.34 -10.79
C TYR A 223 -6.01 -14.48 -11.78
N ASN A 224 -7.03 -14.92 -12.51
CA ASN A 224 -6.88 -15.97 -13.51
C ASN A 224 -5.94 -15.58 -14.65
N GLU A 225 -5.92 -14.31 -15.06
CA GLU A 225 -5.01 -13.79 -16.09
C GLU A 225 -3.55 -13.74 -15.62
N VAL A 226 -3.31 -13.43 -14.34
CA VAL A 226 -1.94 -13.15 -13.85
C VAL A 226 -1.36 -14.19 -12.89
N LYS A 227 -2.12 -15.22 -12.47
CA LYS A 227 -1.73 -16.15 -11.40
C LYS A 227 -0.38 -16.85 -11.60
N GLU A 228 -0.01 -17.14 -12.84
CA GLU A 228 1.26 -17.82 -13.16
C GLU A 228 2.47 -16.90 -12.94
N PHE A 229 2.25 -15.59 -12.84
CA PHE A 229 3.26 -14.56 -12.60
C PHE A 229 3.25 -14.02 -11.17
N LEU A 230 2.41 -14.57 -10.29
CA LEU A 230 2.35 -14.20 -8.89
C LEU A 230 3.30 -15.07 -8.06
N ASN A 231 4.19 -14.43 -7.29
CA ASN A 231 4.88 -15.16 -6.24
C ASN A 231 3.87 -15.51 -5.13
N PRO A 232 3.84 -16.76 -4.64
CA PRO A 232 2.73 -17.23 -3.79
C PRO A 232 2.67 -16.59 -2.40
N SER A 233 3.76 -15.98 -1.95
CA SER A 233 3.90 -15.32 -0.64
C SER A 233 3.07 -14.05 -0.56
N THR A 234 2.43 -13.82 0.59
CA THR A 234 1.73 -12.58 0.92
C THR A 234 2.38 -11.92 2.13
N SER A 235 2.09 -10.62 2.33
CA SER A 235 2.35 -9.95 3.60
C SER A 235 1.87 -10.82 4.76
N LEU A 236 2.72 -10.95 5.77
CA LEU A 236 2.40 -11.71 6.97
C LEU A 236 1.14 -11.12 7.64
N PHE A 237 1.01 -9.78 7.65
CA PHE A 237 -0.08 -9.04 8.29
C PHE A 237 -1.40 -9.03 7.51
N ALA A 238 -1.38 -9.39 6.23
CA ALA A 238 -2.57 -9.34 5.38
C ALA A 238 -3.38 -10.65 5.46
N LYS A 239 -4.69 -10.57 5.18
CA LYS A 239 -5.49 -11.75 4.86
C LYS A 239 -5.16 -12.24 3.48
N ARG A 240 -4.71 -13.48 3.38
CA ARG A 240 -4.49 -14.13 2.09
C ARG A 240 -5.83 -14.42 1.41
N LEU A 241 -6.05 -13.83 0.23
CA LEU A 241 -7.20 -14.12 -0.63
C LEU A 241 -6.88 -15.24 -1.63
N ALA A 242 -5.64 -15.28 -2.13
CA ALA A 242 -5.11 -16.30 -3.04
C ALA A 242 -3.57 -16.34 -2.93
N PRO A 243 -2.87 -17.34 -3.51
CA PRO A 243 -1.42 -17.25 -3.73
C PRO A 243 -1.02 -15.88 -4.32
N GLY A 244 -0.14 -15.16 -3.63
CA GLY A 244 0.33 -13.83 -4.06
C GLY A 244 -0.65 -12.68 -3.90
N ILE A 245 -1.87 -12.90 -3.37
CA ILE A 245 -2.86 -11.85 -3.14
C ILE A 245 -3.19 -11.74 -1.65
N GLY A 246 -2.87 -10.58 -1.07
CA GLY A 246 -3.22 -10.21 0.29
C GLY A 246 -4.26 -9.09 0.33
N LEU A 247 -5.01 -9.00 1.42
CA LEU A 247 -5.94 -7.91 1.70
C LEU A 247 -5.73 -7.38 3.12
N ALA A 248 -5.78 -6.07 3.28
CA ALA A 248 -5.95 -5.42 4.58
C ALA A 248 -6.86 -4.22 4.47
N GLU A 249 -7.73 -4.04 5.46
CA GLU A 249 -8.40 -2.77 5.68
C GLU A 249 -7.37 -1.73 6.09
N ASP A 250 -7.59 -0.51 5.63
CA ASP A 250 -6.81 0.66 6.00
C ASP A 250 -7.70 1.60 6.82
N VAL A 251 -7.08 2.31 7.75
CA VAL A 251 -7.69 3.48 8.37
C VAL A 251 -7.13 4.71 7.69
N ILE A 252 -7.86 5.82 7.77
CA ILE A 252 -7.37 7.10 7.27
C ILE A 252 -6.34 7.61 8.28
N ASP A 253 -5.07 7.30 8.04
CA ASP A 253 -3.94 7.83 8.79
C ASP A 253 -2.72 8.08 7.89
N ASP A 254 -1.77 8.86 8.41
CA ASP A 254 -0.55 9.22 7.68
C ASP A 254 0.46 8.05 7.58
N GLU A 255 0.23 6.96 8.33
CA GLU A 255 1.14 5.81 8.44
C GLU A 255 0.57 4.56 7.75
N GLY A 256 1.22 4.08 6.69
CA GLY A 256 0.73 2.90 5.97
C GLY A 256 0.61 1.64 6.84
N PHE A 257 -0.51 0.92 6.71
CA PHE A 257 -0.83 -0.36 7.37
C PHE A 257 0.37 -1.26 7.75
N GLY A 258 1.20 -1.61 6.76
CA GLY A 258 2.32 -2.53 6.95
C GLY A 258 3.39 -1.97 7.89
N TYR A 259 3.70 -0.69 7.73
CA TYR A 259 4.70 0.00 8.53
C TYR A 259 4.19 0.21 9.96
N ARG A 260 2.95 0.70 10.13
CA ARG A 260 2.29 0.79 11.44
C ARG A 260 2.34 -0.53 12.19
N THR A 261 1.91 -1.62 11.56
CA THR A 261 1.91 -2.95 12.18
C THR A 261 3.31 -3.38 12.60
N SER A 262 4.31 -3.14 11.74
CA SER A 262 5.72 -3.46 12.00
C SER A 262 6.25 -2.67 13.20
N ARG A 263 5.93 -1.37 13.27
CA ARG A 263 6.38 -0.47 14.34
C ARG A 263 5.81 -0.89 15.69
N ILE A 264 4.51 -1.20 15.74
CA ILE A 264 3.85 -1.67 16.96
C ILE A 264 4.56 -2.92 17.52
N ILE A 265 4.94 -3.85 16.64
CA ILE A 265 5.64 -5.08 17.03
C ILE A 265 7.06 -4.76 17.50
N ALA A 266 7.83 -3.98 16.72
CA ALA A 266 9.19 -3.56 17.05
C ALA A 266 9.26 -2.89 18.44
N GLU A 267 8.45 -1.85 18.65
CA GLU A 267 8.35 -1.13 19.93
C GLU A 267 8.04 -2.08 21.09
N SER A 268 7.10 -3.01 20.89
CA SER A 268 6.67 -3.97 21.91
C SER A 268 7.77 -4.98 22.25
N MET A 269 8.54 -5.44 21.27
CA MET A 269 9.67 -6.36 21.48
C MET A 269 10.78 -5.68 22.29
N ILE A 270 11.12 -4.44 21.97
CA ILE A 270 12.10 -3.64 22.71
C ILE A 270 11.62 -3.41 24.15
N GLU A 271 10.34 -3.10 24.35
CA GLU A 271 9.78 -2.90 25.68
C GLU A 271 9.77 -4.18 26.52
N CYS A 272 9.49 -5.34 25.90
CA CYS A 272 9.63 -6.63 26.58
C CYS A 272 11.07 -6.88 27.03
N TYR A 273 12.05 -6.58 26.18
CA TYR A 273 13.46 -6.66 26.53
C TYR A 273 13.81 -5.79 27.74
N ARG A 274 13.36 -4.52 27.76
CA ARG A 274 13.58 -3.61 28.91
C ARG A 274 12.98 -4.14 30.21
N LYS A 275 11.83 -4.81 30.13
CA LYS A 275 11.16 -5.47 31.25
C LYS A 275 11.75 -6.84 31.62
N GLN A 276 12.81 -7.27 30.93
CA GLN A 276 13.43 -8.59 31.10
C GLN A 276 12.46 -9.75 30.82
N ILE A 277 11.46 -9.53 29.96
CA ILE A 277 10.54 -10.55 29.49
C ILE A 277 11.19 -11.26 28.31
N SER A 278 11.67 -12.49 28.52
CA SER A 278 12.36 -13.30 27.52
C SER A 278 11.57 -14.50 27.03
N ILE A 279 10.48 -14.86 27.73
CA ILE A 279 9.63 -16.00 27.35
C ILE A 279 8.76 -15.60 26.15
N LYS A 280 8.94 -16.25 25.00
CA LYS A 280 8.20 -15.99 23.74
C LYS A 280 6.69 -15.84 23.92
N ARG A 281 6.08 -16.72 24.74
CA ARG A 281 4.64 -16.66 25.04
C ARG A 281 4.24 -15.36 25.74
N GLU A 282 5.07 -14.88 26.66
CA GLU A 282 4.84 -13.64 27.41
C GLU A 282 5.05 -12.41 26.53
N ILE A 283 6.10 -12.42 25.68
CA ILE A 283 6.33 -11.37 24.67
C ILE A 283 5.10 -11.24 23.76
N ARG A 284 4.57 -12.36 23.26
CA ARG A 284 3.33 -12.36 22.46
C ARG A 284 2.15 -11.75 23.22
N MET A 285 1.98 -12.07 24.51
CA MET A 285 0.90 -11.51 25.32
C MET A 285 1.04 -10.00 25.50
N GLU A 286 2.26 -9.48 25.67
CA GLU A 286 2.51 -8.04 25.74
C GLU A 286 2.20 -7.35 24.41
N ILE A 287 2.63 -7.92 23.28
CA ILE A 287 2.27 -7.41 21.94
C ILE A 287 0.74 -7.38 21.78
N ASP A 288 0.04 -8.45 22.13
CA ASP A 288 -1.42 -8.53 22.04
C ASP A 288 -2.13 -7.45 22.89
N LYS A 289 -1.61 -7.17 24.10
CA LYS A 289 -2.12 -6.07 24.94
C LYS A 289 -1.96 -4.72 24.26
N VAL A 290 -0.82 -4.47 23.61
CA VAL A 290 -0.56 -3.20 22.89
C VAL A 290 -1.50 -3.06 21.69
N PHE A 291 -1.72 -4.13 20.91
CA PHE A 291 -2.69 -4.14 19.82
C PHE A 291 -4.10 -3.80 20.33
N LYS A 292 -4.57 -4.50 21.38
CA LYS A 292 -5.89 -4.27 21.97
C LYS A 292 -6.08 -2.85 22.50
N LYS A 293 -5.04 -2.26 23.13
CA LYS A 293 -5.07 -0.88 23.61
C LYS A 293 -5.25 0.12 22.45
N ARG A 294 -4.85 -0.25 21.25
CA ARG A 294 -4.97 0.54 20.01
C ARG A 294 -6.22 0.18 19.18
N GLY A 295 -7.14 -0.65 19.71
CA GLY A 295 -8.33 -1.09 18.97
C GLY A 295 -8.05 -2.13 17.88
N LEU A 296 -6.85 -2.71 17.85
CA LEU A 296 -6.41 -3.64 16.81
C LEU A 296 -6.43 -5.10 17.30
N SER A 297 -6.49 -6.03 16.36
CA SER A 297 -6.42 -7.48 16.62
C SER A 297 -5.11 -8.07 16.17
N LEU A 298 -4.34 -8.68 17.07
CA LEU A 298 -3.10 -9.37 16.70
C LEU A 298 -3.36 -10.62 15.85
N THR A 299 -4.53 -11.24 16.00
CA THR A 299 -4.91 -12.45 15.24
C THR A 299 -5.48 -12.11 13.87
N CYS A 300 -6.10 -10.94 13.75
CA CYS A 300 -6.68 -10.44 12.50
C CYS A 300 -6.19 -9.00 12.24
N PRO A 301 -4.87 -8.79 12.06
CA PRO A 301 -4.32 -7.43 11.95
C PRO A 301 -4.85 -6.68 10.73
N TYR A 302 -5.27 -7.40 9.69
CA TYR A 302 -5.87 -6.89 8.45
C TYR A 302 -7.28 -6.31 8.59
N LEU A 303 -7.90 -6.36 9.77
CA LEU A 303 -9.22 -5.78 10.03
C LEU A 303 -9.07 -4.51 10.84
N ASN A 304 -9.88 -3.50 10.50
CA ASN A 304 -10.13 -2.37 11.38
C ASN A 304 -10.93 -2.82 12.61
N GLN A 305 -10.98 -1.94 13.59
CA GLN A 305 -11.76 -2.18 14.80
C GLN A 305 -13.23 -2.42 14.44
N ASP A 306 -13.83 -3.45 15.04
CA ASP A 306 -15.25 -3.82 14.87
C ASP A 306 -15.66 -4.30 13.46
N SER A 307 -14.72 -4.42 12.52
CA SER A 307 -14.97 -4.98 11.20
C SER A 307 -15.26 -6.48 11.22
N ILE A 308 -16.14 -6.91 10.32
CA ILE A 308 -16.50 -8.31 10.14
C ILE A 308 -15.65 -8.91 9.03
N ASN A 309 -15.07 -10.09 9.28
CA ASN A 309 -14.26 -10.80 8.29
C ASN A 309 -15.12 -11.50 7.22
N ASN A 310 -15.67 -10.74 6.28
CA ASN A 310 -16.48 -11.23 5.15
C ASN A 310 -15.70 -11.37 3.84
N TYR A 311 -14.37 -11.26 3.85
CA TYR A 311 -13.54 -11.40 2.65
C TYR A 311 -13.41 -12.86 2.22
N GLU A 312 -13.87 -13.18 1.01
CA GLU A 312 -13.81 -14.53 0.46
C GLU A 312 -12.46 -14.79 -0.24
N GLN A 313 -12.06 -16.06 -0.31
CA GLN A 313 -10.90 -16.45 -1.12
C GLN A 313 -11.23 -16.31 -2.61
N LEU A 314 -10.25 -15.89 -3.39
CA LEU A 314 -10.36 -15.92 -4.85
C LEU A 314 -10.15 -17.36 -5.28
N SER A 315 -11.24 -18.11 -5.36
CA SER A 315 -11.27 -19.41 -6.02
C SER A 315 -11.55 -19.18 -7.50
N GLY A 316 -10.76 -19.81 -8.36
CA GLY A 316 -11.03 -19.75 -9.80
C GLY A 316 -12.44 -20.28 -10.03
N PHE A 317 -13.34 -19.43 -10.54
CA PHE A 317 -14.57 -19.91 -11.15
C PHE A 317 -14.13 -20.76 -12.35
N THR A 318 -14.06 -22.07 -12.16
CA THR A 318 -13.90 -23.04 -13.26
C THR A 318 -15.16 -23.11 -14.09
#